data_AF-A0AA89WHN1-F1
#
_entry.id   AF-A0AA89WHN1-F1
#
_cell.length_a   1.000
_cell.length_b   1.000
_cell.length_c   1.000
_cell.angle_alpha   90.00
_cell.angle_beta   90.00
_cell.angle_gamma   90.00
#
_symmetry.space_group_name_H-M   'P 1'
#
loop_
_entity.id
_entity.type
_entity.pdbx_description
1 polymer ?
#
loop_
_entity_poly.entity_id
_entity_poly.type
_entity_poly.pdbx_seq_one_letter_code
_entity_poly.pdbx_strand_id
1 'polypeptide(L)'
;MESLKTFVGATAFAMCICTASMANAASFIPADQSFTTVNGALTLKSPSSMRAPVTCNIQFVGRVSHDGSTASLTSVYIAGSNALCAMYRVSNLPWVLNPTAGAFGALSNVSFTVAGLPPITPVTNCGPATISVSLFNNTDGLNLNAINQVLPGSCEVVSMRFAIPYLMINP
;
A
#
# COMPACT_ATOMS: atom_id res chain seq x y z
N MET A 1 -28.62 -30.19 -55.18
CA MET A 1 -28.67 -29.13 -56.21
C MET A 1 -29.65 -28.09 -55.69
N GLU A 2 -29.13 -27.00 -55.12
CA GLU A 2 -29.22 -25.63 -55.67
C GLU A 2 -30.58 -24.98 -55.33
N SER A 3 -30.75 -23.75 -54.87
CA SER A 3 -29.92 -22.60 -54.50
C SER A 3 -30.86 -21.64 -53.75
N LEU A 4 -30.49 -21.13 -52.57
CA LEU A 4 -30.02 -19.75 -52.31
C LEU A 4 -30.93 -18.59 -52.80
N LYS A 5 -31.36 -17.77 -51.82
CA LYS A 5 -31.49 -16.29 -51.79
C LYS A 5 -32.90 -15.74 -51.55
N THR A 6 -33.09 -15.16 -50.36
CA THR A 6 -33.52 -13.76 -50.27
C THR A 6 -32.92 -13.09 -49.03
N PHE A 7 -32.45 -11.87 -49.27
CA PHE A 7 -31.64 -10.99 -48.45
C PHE A 7 -32.53 -9.84 -47.91
N VAL A 8 -31.95 -8.96 -47.09
CA VAL A 8 -32.47 -7.66 -46.57
C VAL A 8 -33.10 -7.79 -45.16
N GLY A 9 -32.68 -7.06 -44.13
CA GLY A 9 -31.81 -5.88 -44.12
C GLY A 9 -31.38 -5.47 -42.71
N ALA A 10 -30.39 -4.59 -42.70
CA ALA A 10 -29.68 -4.02 -41.57
C ALA A 10 -30.58 -3.37 -40.51
N THR A 11 -30.20 -3.52 -39.25
CA THR A 11 -30.17 -2.42 -38.27
C THR A 11 -29.32 -2.84 -37.07
N ALA A 12 -28.10 -2.31 -37.05
CA ALA A 12 -27.28 -2.26 -35.86
C ALA A 12 -27.98 -1.43 -34.78
N PHE A 13 -28.11 -1.93 -33.56
CA PHE A 13 -28.28 -1.07 -32.39
C PHE A 13 -27.56 -1.64 -31.18
N ALA A 14 -26.58 -0.86 -30.75
CA ALA A 14 -26.02 -0.77 -29.41
C ALA A 14 -25.41 -2.05 -28.83
N MET A 15 -24.10 -2.18 -29.07
CA MET A 15 -23.19 -2.58 -27.99
C MET A 15 -23.57 -1.78 -26.75
N CYS A 16 -24.21 -2.42 -25.76
CA CYS A 16 -24.14 -1.95 -24.38
C CYS A 16 -22.67 -2.08 -23.97
N ILE A 17 -21.89 -1.08 -24.33
CA ILE A 17 -20.76 -0.64 -23.54
C ILE A 17 -21.41 -0.29 -22.22
N CYS A 18 -21.52 -1.29 -21.34
CA CYS A 18 -21.52 -1.04 -19.92
C CYS A 18 -20.23 -0.25 -19.73
N THR A 19 -20.34 1.08 -19.75
CA THR A 19 -19.46 1.96 -19.02
C THR A 19 -19.48 1.35 -17.63
N ALA A 20 -18.51 0.47 -17.36
CA ALA A 20 -18.25 0.01 -16.03
C ALA A 20 -18.15 1.31 -15.25
N SER A 21 -19.13 1.52 -14.37
CA SER A 21 -19.13 2.62 -13.45
C SER A 21 -17.86 2.44 -12.63
N MET A 22 -16.74 2.95 -13.12
CA MET A 22 -15.57 3.24 -12.32
C MET A 22 -16.01 4.44 -11.52
N ALA A 23 -16.82 4.17 -10.49
CA ALA A 23 -17.05 5.07 -9.40
C ALA A 23 -15.67 5.57 -8.99
N ASN A 24 -15.43 6.87 -9.17
CA ASN A 24 -14.11 7.50 -9.19
C ASN A 24 -13.17 6.88 -8.14
N ALA A 25 -12.33 5.94 -8.58
CA ALA A 25 -11.27 5.42 -7.76
C ALA A 25 -10.17 6.47 -7.84
N ALA A 26 -9.82 7.05 -6.70
CA ALA A 26 -8.79 8.06 -6.65
C ALA A 26 -7.49 7.50 -7.24
N SER A 27 -6.70 8.35 -7.88
CA SER A 27 -5.49 7.95 -8.63
C SER A 27 -4.29 8.77 -8.21
N PHE A 28 -3.11 8.21 -8.37
CA PHE A 28 -1.85 8.89 -8.15
C PHE A 28 -1.46 9.72 -9.37
N ILE A 29 -1.01 10.95 -9.13
CA ILE A 29 -0.48 11.84 -10.15
C ILE A 29 0.86 12.41 -9.68
N PRO A 30 1.94 12.33 -10.49
CA PRO A 30 1.97 11.77 -11.85
C PRO A 30 2.06 10.23 -11.85
N ALA A 31 1.47 9.60 -12.88
CA ALA A 31 1.64 8.18 -13.14
C ALA A 31 3.06 7.85 -13.61
N ASP A 32 3.43 6.56 -13.59
CA ASP A 32 4.76 6.04 -13.97
C ASP A 32 5.96 6.54 -13.17
N GLN A 33 5.75 7.37 -12.14
CA GLN A 33 6.81 7.98 -11.37
C GLN A 33 7.38 7.04 -10.30
N SER A 34 8.71 6.98 -10.24
CA SER A 34 9.41 6.42 -9.10
C SER A 34 9.48 7.44 -7.98
N PHE A 35 9.40 6.97 -6.74
CA PHE A 35 9.45 7.84 -5.58
C PHE A 35 10.27 7.21 -4.45
N THR A 36 10.76 8.08 -3.57
CA THR A 36 11.36 7.72 -2.30
C THR A 36 10.67 8.52 -1.21
N THR A 37 10.19 7.83 -0.18
CA THR A 37 9.45 8.51 0.89
C THR A 37 10.41 9.24 1.82
N VAL A 38 9.93 10.31 2.44
CA VAL A 38 10.66 11.06 3.48
C VAL A 38 9.83 11.14 4.76
N ASN A 39 10.48 11.54 5.86
CA ASN A 39 9.84 11.73 7.17
C ASN A 39 9.06 10.50 7.68
N GLY A 40 9.54 9.30 7.33
CA GLY A 40 8.85 8.07 7.68
C GLY A 40 9.10 7.64 9.13
N ALA A 41 8.02 7.27 9.82
CA ALA A 41 8.05 6.70 11.16
C ALA A 41 7.05 5.55 11.29
N LEU A 42 7.49 4.42 11.86
CA LEU A 42 6.70 3.25 12.20
C LEU A 42 6.78 3.01 13.70
N THR A 43 5.63 2.88 14.36
CA THR A 43 5.54 2.38 15.73
C THR A 43 4.81 1.06 15.71
N LEU A 44 5.51 -0.02 16.10
CA LEU A 44 4.96 -1.38 16.12
C LEU A 44 5.03 -1.96 17.53
N LYS A 45 4.00 -2.72 17.91
CA LYS A 45 4.03 -3.66 19.04
C LYS A 45 4.08 -5.08 18.51
N SER A 46 4.90 -5.93 19.12
CA SER A 46 4.99 -7.35 18.79
C SER A 46 5.32 -8.19 20.04
N PRO A 47 5.11 -9.51 20.03
CA PRO A 47 5.64 -10.41 21.05
C PRO A 47 7.16 -10.27 21.25
N SER A 48 7.93 -10.01 20.19
CA SER A 48 9.38 -9.77 20.28
C SER A 48 9.74 -8.49 21.06
N SER A 49 8.85 -7.50 21.08
CA SER A 49 9.00 -6.30 21.92
C SER A 49 8.28 -6.41 23.27
N MET A 50 7.82 -7.61 23.65
CA MET A 50 6.96 -7.82 24.84
C MET A 50 5.72 -6.92 24.83
N ARG A 51 5.17 -6.64 23.63
CA ARG A 51 4.07 -5.71 23.37
C ARG A 51 4.35 -4.24 23.74
N ALA A 52 5.60 -3.89 24.04
CA ALA A 52 6.01 -2.50 24.15
C ALA A 52 6.04 -1.83 22.76
N PRO A 53 5.60 -0.57 22.63
CA PRO A 53 5.67 0.16 21.37
C PRO A 53 7.13 0.49 21.02
N VAL A 54 7.56 0.08 19.83
CA VAL A 54 8.89 0.38 19.30
C VAL A 54 8.73 1.30 18.10
N THR A 55 9.29 2.50 18.21
CA THR A 55 9.28 3.49 17.12
C THR A 55 10.61 3.45 16.36
N CYS A 56 10.51 3.28 15.05
CA CYS A 56 11.61 3.26 14.09
C CYS A 56 11.37 4.25 12.96
N ASN A 57 12.44 4.77 12.38
CA ASN A 57 12.41 5.47 11.12
C ASN A 57 12.24 4.47 9.99
N ILE A 58 11.39 4.80 9.01
CA ILE A 58 11.15 3.97 7.84
C ILE A 58 11.31 4.81 6.58
N GLN A 59 11.80 4.20 5.52
CA GLN A 59 11.88 4.80 4.20
C GLN A 59 11.52 3.74 3.17
N PHE A 60 10.59 4.07 2.28
CA PHE A 60 10.20 3.23 1.17
C PHE A 60 10.71 3.80 -0.13
N VAL A 61 11.05 2.90 -1.04
CA VAL A 61 11.25 3.21 -2.46
C VAL A 61 10.17 2.46 -3.22
N GLY A 62 9.58 3.13 -4.20
CA GLY A 62 8.48 2.57 -4.96
C GLY A 62 8.27 3.23 -6.30
N ARG A 63 7.21 2.78 -6.98
CA ARG A 63 6.79 3.30 -8.27
C ARG A 63 5.27 3.28 -8.39
N VAL A 64 4.73 4.34 -8.98
CA VAL A 64 3.32 4.44 -9.38
C VAL A 64 3.09 3.64 -10.65
N SER A 65 1.97 2.94 -10.74
CA SER A 65 1.59 2.19 -11.94
C SER A 65 1.41 3.11 -13.15
N HIS A 66 1.42 2.51 -14.33
CA HIS A 66 1.30 3.23 -15.60
C HIS A 66 0.04 4.08 -15.71
N ASP A 67 -1.05 3.59 -15.14
CA ASP A 67 -2.38 4.20 -15.10
C ASP A 67 -2.63 5.04 -13.83
N GLY A 68 -1.66 5.12 -12.92
CA GLY A 68 -1.83 5.83 -11.64
C GLY A 68 -2.75 5.15 -10.63
N SER A 69 -3.30 3.97 -10.93
CA SER A 69 -4.26 3.29 -10.06
C SER A 69 -3.66 2.76 -8.77
N THR A 70 -2.37 2.42 -8.76
CA THR A 70 -1.68 1.84 -7.60
C THR A 70 -0.25 2.37 -7.47
N ALA A 71 0.32 2.25 -6.26
CA ALA A 71 1.73 2.49 -6.01
C ALA A 71 2.36 1.26 -5.37
N SER A 72 3.41 0.72 -5.99
CA SER A 72 4.14 -0.44 -5.49
C SER A 72 5.37 0.00 -4.71
N LEU A 73 5.46 -0.39 -3.45
CA LEU A 73 6.60 -0.17 -2.57
C LEU A 73 7.51 -1.40 -2.69
N THR A 74 8.65 -1.25 -3.37
CA THR A 74 9.53 -2.34 -3.78
C THR A 74 10.73 -2.52 -2.86
N SER A 75 11.04 -1.53 -2.04
CA SER A 75 12.13 -1.60 -1.06
C SER A 75 11.77 -0.82 0.19
N VAL A 76 12.20 -1.33 1.35
CA VAL A 76 11.95 -0.70 2.65
C VAL A 76 13.23 -0.71 3.46
N TYR A 77 13.58 0.45 3.99
CA TYR A 77 14.69 0.65 4.89
C TYR A 77 14.12 1.01 6.26
N ILE A 78 14.53 0.26 7.28
CA ILE A 78 14.13 0.51 8.67
C ILE A 78 15.41 0.85 9.44
N ALA A 79 15.36 1.96 10.16
CA ALA A 79 16.45 2.46 10.98
C ALA A 79 15.89 3.05 12.28
N GLY A 80 16.74 3.37 13.24
CA GLY A 80 16.31 4.06 14.45
C GLY A 80 17.29 3.85 15.60
N SER A 81 17.17 4.69 16.63
CA SER A 81 18.03 4.63 17.82
C SER A 81 17.73 3.43 18.73
N ASN A 82 16.55 2.83 18.62
CA ASN A 82 16.20 1.62 19.38
C ASN A 82 16.86 0.40 18.71
N ALA A 83 17.57 -0.42 19.48
CA ALA A 83 18.26 -1.61 18.98
C ALA A 83 17.32 -2.60 18.27
N LEU A 84 16.04 -2.64 18.65
CA LEU A 84 15.03 -3.48 18.00
C LEU A 84 14.75 -3.03 16.56
N CYS A 85 14.99 -1.76 16.20
CA CYS A 85 14.83 -1.27 14.82
C CYS A 85 15.74 -2.02 13.83
N ALA A 86 16.95 -2.37 14.25
CA ALA A 86 17.89 -3.16 13.46
C ALA A 86 17.47 -4.63 13.31
N MET A 87 16.50 -5.10 14.09
CA MET A 87 15.99 -6.48 14.07
C MET A 87 14.78 -6.66 13.16
N TYR A 88 14.15 -5.56 12.73
CA TYR A 88 13.07 -5.61 11.76
C TYR A 88 13.60 -5.99 10.37
N ARG A 89 12.87 -6.88 9.72
CA ARG A 89 13.03 -7.22 8.31
C ARG A 89 11.67 -7.08 7.66
N VAL A 90 11.64 -6.44 6.49
CA VAL A 90 10.43 -6.41 5.67
C VAL A 90 10.39 -7.65 4.79
N SER A 91 9.21 -8.23 4.63
CA SER A 91 8.96 -9.37 3.75
C SER A 91 7.76 -9.08 2.83
N ASN A 92 7.48 -10.02 1.92
CA ASN A 92 6.35 -9.98 0.98
C ASN A 92 6.27 -8.69 0.15
N LEU A 93 7.41 -8.20 -0.35
CA LEU A 93 7.46 -7.08 -1.28
C LEU A 93 7.07 -7.54 -2.71
N PRO A 94 6.44 -6.67 -3.51
CA PRO A 94 6.06 -5.30 -3.18
C PRO A 94 4.80 -5.21 -2.30
N TRP A 95 4.78 -4.22 -1.42
CA TRP A 95 3.52 -3.80 -0.80
C TRP A 95 2.80 -2.86 -1.75
N VAL A 96 1.51 -3.08 -1.94
CA VAL A 96 0.74 -2.35 -2.95
C VAL A 96 -0.21 -1.40 -2.25
N LEU A 97 0.01 -0.10 -2.47
CA LEU A 97 -0.89 0.94 -2.04
C LEU A 97 -1.95 1.17 -3.12
N ASN A 98 -3.20 0.90 -2.75
CA ASN A 98 -4.37 1.11 -3.59
C ASN A 98 -5.27 2.22 -2.99
N PRO A 99 -5.33 3.41 -3.60
CA PRO A 99 -6.28 4.44 -3.24
C PRO A 99 -7.71 3.93 -3.44
N THR A 100 -8.56 4.08 -2.43
CA THR A 100 -9.97 3.68 -2.46
C THR A 100 -10.90 4.88 -2.54
N ALA A 101 -10.42 6.06 -2.14
CA ALA A 101 -11.07 7.36 -2.27
C ALA A 101 -10.02 8.47 -2.19
N GLY A 102 -10.40 9.72 -2.46
CA GLY A 102 -9.48 10.86 -2.45
C GLY A 102 -8.71 11.12 -1.15
N ALA A 103 -9.15 10.53 -0.03
CA ALA A 103 -8.51 10.66 1.28
C ALA A 103 -8.16 9.33 1.96
N PHE A 104 -8.38 8.20 1.26
CA PHE A 104 -8.26 6.87 1.85
C PHE A 104 -7.64 5.87 0.87
N GLY A 105 -6.94 4.89 1.41
CA GLY A 105 -6.42 3.78 0.63
C GLY A 105 -6.25 2.53 1.48
N ALA A 106 -5.82 1.48 0.81
CA ALA A 106 -5.45 0.20 1.41
C ALA A 106 -4.00 -0.12 1.02
N LEU A 107 -3.19 -0.47 2.01
CA LEU A 107 -1.82 -0.94 1.79
C LEU A 107 -1.80 -2.46 2.00
N SER A 108 -1.62 -3.20 0.93
CA SER A 108 -1.67 -4.67 0.89
C SER A 108 -0.29 -5.30 1.02
N ASN A 109 -0.27 -6.57 1.44
CA ASN A 109 0.93 -7.40 1.66
C ASN A 109 1.85 -6.93 2.78
N VAL A 110 1.39 -6.05 3.67
CA VAL A 110 2.18 -5.54 4.78
C VAL A 110 2.63 -6.69 5.65
N SER A 111 3.95 -6.90 5.71
CA SER A 111 4.54 -7.96 6.51
C SER A 111 5.95 -7.64 7.00
N PHE A 112 6.14 -7.90 8.28
CA PHE A 112 7.40 -7.68 8.98
C PHE A 112 7.80 -8.95 9.70
N THR A 113 9.09 -9.23 9.73
CA THR A 113 9.68 -10.21 10.64
C THR A 113 10.54 -9.45 11.64
N VAL A 114 10.29 -9.67 12.92
CA VAL A 114 11.12 -9.15 14.01
C VAL A 114 11.99 -10.30 14.49
N ALA A 115 13.31 -10.18 14.28
CA ALA A 115 14.24 -11.14 14.85
C ALA A 115 14.11 -11.10 16.38
N GLY A 116 13.90 -12.26 16.99
CA GLY A 116 13.94 -12.43 18.44
C GLY A 116 15.37 -12.63 18.94
N LEU A 117 15.53 -12.59 20.25
CA LEU A 117 16.74 -13.03 20.96
C LEU A 117 16.37 -14.25 21.82
N PRO A 118 16.32 -15.47 21.24
CA PRO A 118 15.96 -16.67 22.00
C PRO A 118 17.00 -16.93 23.11
N PRO A 119 16.56 -17.37 24.31
CA PRO A 119 15.19 -17.72 24.72
C PRO A 119 14.36 -16.54 25.27
N ILE A 120 14.90 -15.32 25.25
CA ILE A 120 14.33 -14.16 25.95
C ILE A 120 13.13 -13.57 25.20
N THR A 121 13.24 -13.46 23.88
CA THR A 121 12.16 -12.98 23.02
C THR A 121 11.99 -13.88 21.79
N PRO A 122 10.75 -14.28 21.44
CA PRO A 122 10.50 -15.10 20.27
C PRO A 122 10.77 -14.31 18.99
N VAL A 123 11.02 -15.03 17.89
CA VAL A 123 10.89 -14.44 16.55
C VAL A 123 9.41 -14.21 16.28
N THR A 124 9.05 -13.01 15.83
CA THR A 124 7.66 -12.69 15.49
C THR A 124 7.55 -12.41 13.99
N ASN A 125 6.57 -13.07 13.35
CA ASN A 125 6.15 -12.72 11.99
C ASN A 125 4.82 -11.97 12.06
N CYS A 126 4.82 -10.73 11.61
CA CYS A 126 3.67 -9.85 11.52
C CYS A 126 3.18 -9.84 10.07
N GLY A 127 1.93 -10.22 9.81
CA GLY A 127 1.40 -10.26 8.43
C GLY A 127 1.64 -11.59 7.69
N PRO A 128 1.32 -11.66 6.38
CA PRO A 128 0.83 -10.56 5.53
C PRO A 128 -0.59 -10.12 5.91
N ALA A 129 -0.86 -8.82 5.75
CA ALA A 129 -2.21 -8.25 5.88
C ALA A 129 -2.39 -7.03 4.98
N THR A 130 -3.65 -6.64 4.81
CA THR A 130 -4.01 -5.35 4.23
C THR A 130 -4.39 -4.40 5.36
N ILE A 131 -3.76 -3.22 5.38
CA ILE A 131 -4.06 -2.18 6.37
C ILE A 131 -4.71 -0.99 5.70
N SER A 132 -5.61 -0.33 6.43
CA SER A 132 -6.24 0.91 5.98
C SER A 132 -5.32 2.10 6.22
N VAL A 133 -5.25 2.99 5.25
CA VAL A 133 -4.44 4.20 5.34
C VAL A 133 -5.26 5.43 4.96
N SER A 134 -4.94 6.55 5.58
CA SER A 134 -5.43 7.87 5.18
C SER A 134 -4.39 8.55 4.31
N LEU A 135 -4.85 9.23 3.27
CA LEU A 135 -4.06 9.87 2.23
C LEU A 135 -4.40 11.35 2.19
N PHE A 136 -3.39 12.23 2.20
CA PHE A 136 -3.62 13.68 2.23
C PHE A 136 -2.60 14.41 1.38
N ASN A 137 -3.08 15.18 0.41
CA ASN A 137 -2.21 16.09 -0.34
C ASN A 137 -1.77 17.24 0.55
N ASN A 138 -0.48 17.55 0.50
CA ASN A 138 0.13 18.76 1.03
C ASN A 138 0.89 19.47 -0.09
N THR A 139 1.39 20.67 0.20
CA THR A 139 2.13 21.51 -0.76
C THR A 139 3.29 20.77 -1.43
N ASP A 140 3.99 19.90 -0.70
CA ASP A 140 5.19 19.21 -1.17
C ASP A 140 4.95 17.76 -1.64
N GLY A 141 3.71 17.26 -1.55
CA GLY A 141 3.34 15.91 -1.99
C GLY A 141 2.33 15.21 -1.09
N LEU A 142 2.30 13.87 -1.17
CA LEU A 142 1.26 13.03 -0.57
C LEU A 142 1.73 12.52 0.79
N ASN A 143 0.92 12.71 1.82
CA ASN A 143 1.16 12.15 3.14
C ASN A 143 0.26 10.93 3.36
N LEU A 144 0.85 9.89 3.94
CA LEU A 144 0.16 8.67 4.32
C LEU A 144 0.22 8.51 5.84
N ASN A 145 -0.90 8.14 6.44
CA ASN A 145 -0.99 7.77 7.85
C ASN A 145 -1.82 6.51 8.04
N ALA A 146 -1.34 5.58 8.85
CA ALA A 146 -2.06 4.40 9.32
C ALA A 146 -1.98 4.35 10.84
N ILE A 147 -3.09 4.09 11.51
CA ILE A 147 -3.15 4.04 12.98
C ILE A 147 -3.90 2.81 13.45
N ASN A 148 -3.45 2.21 14.55
CA ASN A 148 -4.10 1.09 15.23
C ASN A 148 -4.48 -0.07 14.28
N GLN A 149 -3.55 -0.49 13.41
CA GLN A 149 -3.78 -1.59 12.47
C GLN A 149 -3.28 -2.90 13.06
N VAL A 150 -4.17 -3.88 13.19
CA VAL A 150 -3.82 -5.20 13.70
C VAL A 150 -3.26 -6.05 12.58
N LEU A 151 -2.15 -6.73 12.85
CA LEU A 151 -1.52 -7.68 11.94
C LEU A 151 -1.57 -9.10 12.54
N PRO A 152 -1.64 -10.15 11.71
CA PRO A 152 -1.39 -11.53 12.12
C PRO A 152 -0.11 -11.66 12.95
N GLY A 153 -0.03 -12.67 13.82
CA GLY A 153 1.13 -12.87 14.70
C GLY A 153 1.12 -12.03 15.97
N SER A 154 -0.06 -11.51 16.38
CA SER A 154 -0.23 -10.65 17.56
C SER A 154 0.58 -9.35 17.48
N CYS A 155 0.71 -8.79 16.28
CA CYS A 155 1.36 -7.50 16.07
C CYS A 155 0.34 -6.38 15.86
N GLU A 156 0.76 -5.16 16.17
CA GLU A 156 -0.06 -3.96 16.00
C GLU A 156 0.81 -2.83 15.47
N VAL A 157 0.43 -2.28 14.32
CA VAL A 157 0.93 -0.99 13.84
C VAL A 157 0.16 0.09 14.60
N VAL A 158 0.79 0.62 15.64
CA VAL A 158 0.23 1.71 16.44
C VAL A 158 0.12 2.97 15.58
N SER A 159 1.19 3.26 14.83
CA SER A 159 1.22 4.37 13.89
C SER A 159 2.23 4.09 12.77
N MET A 160 1.87 4.40 11.54
CA MET A 160 2.80 4.39 10.40
C MET A 160 2.52 5.63 9.58
N ARG A 161 3.55 6.47 9.40
CA ARG A 161 3.43 7.69 8.60
C ARG A 161 4.64 7.89 7.74
N PHE A 162 4.45 8.50 6.58
CA PHE A 162 5.51 8.97 5.70
C PHE A 162 4.95 9.92 4.65
N ALA A 163 5.82 10.72 4.05
CA ALA A 163 5.49 11.59 2.94
C ALA A 163 6.10 11.05 1.65
N ILE A 164 5.40 11.20 0.53
CA ILE A 164 5.85 10.91 -0.82
C ILE A 164 5.98 12.26 -1.54
N PRO A 165 7.20 12.81 -1.66
CA PRO A 165 7.41 14.09 -2.32
C PRO A 165 6.93 14.05 -3.78
N TYR A 166 6.38 15.15 -4.27
CA TYR A 166 5.98 15.35 -5.67
C TYR A 166 4.91 14.38 -6.19
N LEU A 167 4.27 13.62 -5.31
CA LEU A 167 3.12 12.78 -5.65
C LEU A 167 1.86 13.38 -5.03
N MET A 168 0.73 13.27 -5.72
CA MET A 168 -0.58 13.66 -5.20
C MET A 168 -1.62 12.58 -5.49
N ILE A 169 -2.72 12.61 -4.74
CA ILE A 169 -3.92 11.83 -5.01
C ILE A 169 -4.97 12.72 -5.68
N ASN A 170 -5.51 12.26 -6.81
CA ASN A 170 -6.63 12.88 -7.50
C ASN A 170 -7.90 12.07 -7.19
N PRO A 171 -8.91 12.66 -6.54
CA PRO A 171 -10.14 11.96 -6.11
C PRO A 171 -10.96 11.38 -7.26
#